data_AF-A0A0S8H7Y3-F1
#
_entry.id   AF-A0A0S8H7Y3-F1
#
_cell.length_a   1.000
_cell.length_b   1.000
_cell.length_c   1.000
_cell.angle_alpha   90.00
_cell.angle_beta   90.00
_cell.angle_gamma   90.00
#
_symmetry.space_group_name_H-M   'P 1'
#
loop_
_entity.id
_entity.type
_entity.pdbx_description
1 polymer ?
#
loop_
_entity_poly.entity_id
_entity_poly.type
_entity_poly.pdbx_seq_one_letter_code
_entity_poly.pdbx_strand_id
1 'polypeptide(L)'
;MKRIAIATALGVVAGVVCVGLGVLRFGVEVTAVGFGWVVLNRTLIGFAIGISALRLPWALHGSLIGLLVGSVFSYCIAMVGGNAVPAIAALVMSVLFGLAIEFFTSIVLKQPQRAAGYHAA
;
A
#
# COMPACT_ATOMS: atom_id res chain seq x y z
N MET A 1 -3.78 -3.03 18.78
CA MET A 1 -2.50 -2.76 18.10
C MET A 1 -2.08 -3.83 17.09
N LYS A 2 -2.44 -5.11 17.31
CA LYS A 2 -2.07 -6.26 16.45
C LYS A 2 -2.28 -6.05 14.93
N ARG A 3 -3.46 -5.57 14.49
CA ARG A 3 -3.74 -5.29 13.06
C ARG A 3 -2.76 -4.30 12.42
N ILE A 4 -2.34 -3.26 13.15
CA ILE A 4 -1.42 -2.24 12.62
C ILE A 4 -0.07 -2.88 12.33
N ALA A 5 0.47 -3.64 13.30
CA ALA A 5 1.75 -4.33 13.13
C ALA A 5 1.71 -5.32 11.96
N ILE A 6 0.64 -6.11 11.86
CA ILE A 6 0.46 -7.10 10.78
C ILE A 6 0.36 -6.42 9.41
N ALA A 7 -0.52 -5.44 9.25
CA ALA A 7 -0.70 -4.75 7.98
C ALA A 7 0.55 -3.97 7.56
N THR A 8 1.25 -3.37 8.53
CA THR A 8 2.53 -2.67 8.28
C THR A 8 3.61 -3.66 7.84
N ALA A 9 3.74 -4.82 8.51
CA ALA A 9 4.67 -5.87 8.12
C ALA A 9 4.37 -6.42 6.73
N LEU A 10 3.09 -6.65 6.40
CA LEU A 10 2.66 -7.00 5.05
C LEU A 10 2.99 -5.90 4.03
N GLY A 11 2.91 -4.63 4.43
CA GLY A 11 3.35 -3.49 3.62
C GLY A 11 4.85 -3.52 3.32
N VAL A 12 5.69 -3.85 4.31
CA VAL A 12 7.15 -4.01 4.11
C VAL A 12 7.42 -5.16 3.13
N VAL A 13 6.80 -6.32 3.35
CA VAL A 13 6.94 -7.50 2.47
C VAL A 13 6.48 -7.16 1.05
N ALA A 14 5.32 -6.50 0.90
CA ALA A 14 4.81 -6.04 -0.38
C ALA A 14 5.77 -5.06 -1.07
N GLY A 15 6.43 -4.18 -0.33
CA GLY A 15 7.47 -3.28 -0.84
C GLY A 15 8.64 -4.04 -1.45
N VAL A 16 9.20 -5.01 -0.71
CA VAL A 16 10.32 -5.85 -1.18
C VAL A 16 9.90 -6.66 -2.41
N VAL A 17 8.72 -7.28 -2.37
CA VAL A 17 8.17 -8.03 -3.51
C VAL A 17 7.96 -7.13 -4.73
N CYS A 18 7.46 -5.91 -4.54
CA CYS A 18 7.25 -4.97 -5.63
C CYS A 18 8.56 -4.59 -6.32
N VAL A 19 9.63 -4.32 -5.55
CA VAL A 19 10.94 -4.05 -6.13
C VAL A 19 11.50 -5.29 -6.82
N GLY A 20 11.42 -6.45 -6.17
CA GLY A 20 11.89 -7.72 -6.74
C GLY A 20 11.21 -8.04 -8.08
N LEU A 21 9.89 -7.86 -8.18
CA LEU A 21 9.16 -8.01 -9.43
C LEU A 21 9.59 -6.97 -10.48
N GLY A 22 9.80 -5.71 -10.08
CA GLY A 22 10.32 -4.65 -10.96
C GLY A 22 11.66 -5.02 -11.59
N VAL A 23 12.61 -5.48 -10.78
CA VAL A 23 13.95 -5.85 -11.24
C VAL A 23 13.89 -7.14 -12.08
N LEU A 24 13.25 -8.20 -11.58
CA LEU A 24 13.29 -9.52 -12.20
C LEU A 24 12.42 -9.66 -13.44
N ARG A 25 11.31 -8.92 -13.53
CA ARG A 25 10.32 -9.08 -14.61
C ARG A 25 10.31 -7.93 -15.61
N PHE A 26 10.71 -6.74 -15.17
CA PHE A 26 10.66 -5.54 -15.99
C PHE A 26 12.04 -4.92 -16.23
N GLY A 27 13.12 -5.50 -15.69
CA GLY A 27 14.48 -5.02 -15.90
C GLY A 27 14.72 -3.61 -15.36
N VAL A 28 13.94 -3.16 -14.38
CA VAL A 28 14.03 -1.80 -13.85
C VAL A 28 15.28 -1.69 -12.99
N GLU A 29 16.15 -0.75 -13.32
CA GLU A 29 17.27 -0.37 -12.46
C GLU A 29 16.75 0.40 -11.25
N VAL A 30 16.95 -0.15 -10.06
CA VAL A 30 16.48 0.44 -8.81
C VAL A 30 17.68 0.90 -7.99
N THR A 31 17.81 2.22 -7.82
CA THR A 31 18.80 2.81 -6.90
C THR A 31 18.41 2.52 -5.44
N ALA A 32 19.37 2.66 -4.51
CA ALA A 32 19.08 2.51 -3.07
C ALA A 32 17.97 3.47 -2.60
N VAL A 33 17.94 4.69 -3.15
CA VAL A 33 16.89 5.69 -2.88
C VAL A 33 15.55 5.21 -3.44
N GLY A 34 15.51 4.71 -4.67
CA GLY A 34 14.30 4.16 -5.28
C GLY A 34 13.74 2.96 -4.52
N PHE A 35 14.62 2.07 -4.04
CA PHE A 35 14.24 0.94 -3.18
C PHE A 35 13.56 1.45 -1.89
N GLY A 36 14.21 2.38 -1.19
CA GLY A 36 13.67 2.97 0.03
C GLY A 36 12.32 3.65 -0.20
N TRP A 37 12.18 4.38 -1.30
CA TRP A 37 10.96 5.07 -1.68
C TRP A 37 9.78 4.11 -1.93
N VAL A 38 10.02 3.03 -2.67
CA VAL A 38 9.02 2.00 -2.95
C VAL A 38 8.61 1.28 -1.66
N VAL A 39 9.57 0.81 -0.88
CA VAL A 39 9.28 0.09 0.38
C VAL A 39 8.53 0.99 1.36
N LEU A 40 8.94 2.25 1.50
CA LEU A 40 8.26 3.21 2.36
C LEU A 40 6.81 3.42 1.93
N ASN A 41 6.55 3.60 0.63
CA ASN A 41 5.20 3.76 0.11
C ASN A 41 4.29 2.57 0.46
N ARG A 42 4.76 1.33 0.25
CA ARG A 42 3.96 0.12 0.53
C ARG A 42 3.78 -0.09 2.03
N THR A 43 4.79 0.27 2.83
CA THR A 43 4.71 0.26 4.30
C THR A 43 3.68 1.25 4.80
N LEU A 44 3.64 2.47 4.25
CA LEU A 44 2.65 3.49 4.60
C LEU A 44 1.23 3.08 4.20
N ILE A 45 1.05 2.43 3.05
CA ILE A 45 -0.25 1.85 2.67
C ILE A 45 -0.70 0.83 3.72
N GLY A 46 0.19 -0.10 4.10
CA GLY A 46 -0.13 -1.11 5.13
C GLY A 46 -0.41 -0.49 6.50
N PHE A 47 0.34 0.52 6.89
CA PHE A 47 0.10 1.28 8.12
C PHE A 47 -1.26 1.99 8.09
N ALA A 48 -1.56 2.72 7.01
CA ALA A 48 -2.82 3.43 6.80
C ALA A 48 -4.02 2.48 6.82
N ILE A 49 -3.89 1.32 6.15
CA ILE A 49 -4.84 0.22 6.23
C ILE A 49 -5.03 -0.16 7.70
N GLY A 50 -3.95 -0.45 8.42
CA GLY A 50 -3.95 -0.95 9.79
C GLY A 50 -4.63 -0.03 10.81
N ILE A 51 -4.45 1.29 10.66
CA ILE A 51 -5.06 2.31 11.54
C ILE A 51 -6.49 2.68 11.14
N SER A 52 -6.87 2.47 9.88
CA SER A 52 -8.17 2.89 9.38
C SER A 52 -9.32 2.17 10.10
N ALA A 53 -10.32 2.96 10.47
CA ALA A 53 -11.56 2.53 11.09
C ALA A 53 -12.77 2.64 10.14
N LEU A 54 -12.54 2.91 8.85
CA LEU A 54 -13.61 3.02 7.86
C LEU A 54 -14.25 1.64 7.61
N ARG A 55 -15.57 1.55 7.82
CA ARG A 55 -16.38 0.37 7.47
C ARG A 55 -16.73 0.39 5.99
N LEU A 56 -15.80 -0.09 5.18
CA LEU A 56 -16.00 -0.30 3.76
C LEU A 56 -15.79 -1.78 3.42
N PRO A 57 -16.43 -2.29 2.34
CA PRO A 57 -16.07 -3.59 1.79
C PRO A 57 -14.55 -3.67 1.62
N TRP A 58 -13.95 -4.79 2.03
CA TRP A 58 -12.49 -4.96 2.09
C TRP A 58 -11.81 -4.52 0.78
N ALA A 59 -12.41 -4.86 -0.36
CA ALA A 59 -11.84 -4.54 -1.66
C ALA A 59 -11.80 -3.03 -1.91
N LEU A 60 -12.88 -2.31 -1.58
CA LEU A 60 -12.95 -0.86 -1.70
C LEU A 60 -12.01 -0.18 -0.70
N HIS A 61 -11.95 -0.69 0.55
CA HIS A 61 -11.06 -0.15 1.57
C HIS A 61 -9.59 -0.20 1.13
N GLY A 62 -9.10 -1.38 0.74
CA GLY A 62 -7.72 -1.56 0.30
C GLY A 62 -7.39 -0.73 -0.94
N SER A 63 -8.31 -0.67 -1.90
CA SER A 63 -8.13 0.09 -3.14
C SER A 63 -8.09 1.60 -2.88
N LEU A 64 -8.98 2.12 -2.02
CA LEU A 64 -9.03 3.54 -1.67
C LEU A 64 -7.79 3.98 -0.88
N ILE A 65 -7.35 3.19 0.11
CA ILE A 65 -6.12 3.53 0.85
C ILE A 65 -4.90 3.44 -0.08
N GLY A 66 -4.84 2.43 -0.93
CA GLY A 66 -3.80 2.30 -1.97
C GLY A 66 -3.79 3.50 -2.92
N LEU A 67 -4.96 4.00 -3.32
CA LEU A 67 -5.10 5.18 -4.17
C LEU A 67 -4.69 6.47 -3.44
N LEU A 68 -5.16 6.68 -2.21
CA LEU A 68 -4.89 7.88 -1.43
C LEU A 68 -3.40 8.02 -1.11
N VAL A 69 -2.78 6.97 -0.56
CA VAL A 69 -1.35 6.99 -0.23
C VAL A 69 -0.49 6.89 -1.49
N GLY A 70 -0.90 6.08 -2.47
CA GLY A 70 -0.21 5.92 -3.74
C GLY A 70 -0.21 7.18 -4.60
N SER A 71 -1.28 7.99 -4.57
CA SER A 71 -1.38 9.21 -5.38
C SER A 71 -0.33 10.25 -5.02
N VAL A 72 -0.03 10.43 -3.73
CA VAL A 72 1.04 11.34 -3.27
C VAL A 72 2.39 10.94 -3.86
N PHE A 73 2.73 9.65 -3.79
CA PHE A 73 4.02 9.14 -4.30
C PHE A 73 4.08 9.14 -5.83
N SER A 74 2.97 8.79 -6.48
CA SER A 74 2.82 8.86 -7.94
C SER A 74 3.00 10.29 -8.44
N TYR A 75 2.43 11.27 -7.74
CA TYR A 75 2.58 12.68 -8.07
C TYR A 75 4.03 13.15 -7.96
N CYS A 76 4.75 12.74 -6.90
CA CYS A 76 6.19 13.00 -6.79
C CYS A 76 6.98 12.41 -7.97
N ILE A 77 6.66 11.17 -8.40
CA ILE A 77 7.30 10.54 -9.56
C ILE A 77 7.01 11.32 -10.85
N ALA A 78 5.77 11.77 -11.04
CA ALA A 78 5.39 12.57 -12.21
C ALA A 78 6.17 13.90 -12.26
N MET A 79 6.32 14.57 -11.12
CA MET A 79 7.01 15.87 -11.02
C MET A 79 8.51 15.76 -11.21
N VAL A 80 9.14 14.68 -10.72
CA VAL A 80 10.60 14.50 -10.83
C VAL A 80 11.00 13.86 -12.16
N GLY A 81 10.21 12.91 -12.66
CA GLY A 81 10.56 12.10 -13.84
C GLY A 81 10.13 12.70 -15.18
N GLY A 82 9.27 13.73 -15.20
CA GLY A 82 8.78 14.37 -16.43
C GLY A 82 7.93 13.46 -17.34
N ASN A 83 7.67 12.22 -16.94
CA ASN A 83 6.92 11.21 -17.70
C ASN A 83 5.78 10.64 -16.84
N ALA A 84 4.57 10.68 -17.38
CA ALA A 84 3.36 10.20 -16.70
C ALA A 84 3.30 8.67 -16.59
N VAL A 85 3.97 7.92 -17.47
CA VAL A 85 3.91 6.44 -17.50
C VAL A 85 4.38 5.81 -16.17
N PRO A 86 5.58 6.11 -15.63
CA PRO A 86 6.02 5.53 -14.36
C PRO A 86 5.16 5.98 -13.18
N ALA A 87 4.59 7.19 -13.23
CA ALA A 87 3.66 7.67 -12.21
C ALA A 87 2.37 6.85 -12.23
N ILE A 88 1.73 6.72 -13.39
CA ILE A 88 0.50 5.91 -13.55
C ILE A 88 0.75 4.46 -13.14
N ALA A 89 1.87 3.86 -13.57
CA ALA A 89 2.24 2.51 -13.17
C ALA A 89 2.39 2.40 -11.64
N ALA A 90 3.08 3.36 -11.00
CA ALA A 90 3.23 3.37 -9.55
C ALA A 90 1.88 3.51 -8.83
N LEU A 91 0.96 4.31 -9.36
CA LEU A 91 -0.39 4.47 -8.81
C LEU A 91 -1.21 3.18 -8.92
N VAL A 92 -1.24 2.58 -10.11
CA VAL A 92 -1.96 1.32 -10.34
C VAL A 92 -1.42 0.21 -9.44
N MET A 93 -0.09 0.09 -9.34
CA MET A 93 0.53 -0.90 -8.45
C MET A 93 0.22 -0.60 -6.98
N SER A 94 0.12 0.67 -6.57
CA SER A 94 -0.25 1.03 -5.19
C SER A 94 -1.68 0.60 -4.86
N VAL A 95 -2.62 0.72 -5.80
CA VAL A 95 -3.99 0.23 -5.64
C VAL A 95 -4.02 -1.30 -5.53
N LEU A 96 -3.31 -2.01 -6.42
CA LEU A 96 -3.24 -3.47 -6.41
C LEU A 96 -2.62 -4.01 -5.12
N PHE A 97 -1.51 -3.42 -4.67
CA PHE A 97 -0.87 -3.82 -3.42
C PHE A 97 -1.69 -3.41 -2.19
N GLY A 98 -2.37 -2.26 -2.20
CA GLY A 98 -3.30 -1.88 -1.14
C GLY A 98 -4.45 -2.87 -1.00
N LEU A 99 -5.01 -3.31 -2.13
CA LEU A 99 -6.02 -4.38 -2.17
C LEU A 99 -5.46 -5.70 -1.60
N ALA A 100 -4.27 -6.10 -2.04
CA ALA A 100 -3.64 -7.33 -1.55
C ALA A 100 -3.34 -7.27 -0.05
N ILE A 101 -2.77 -6.18 0.46
CA ILE A 101 -2.46 -6.01 1.89
C ILE A 101 -3.74 -6.08 2.72
N GLU A 102 -4.82 -5.42 2.29
CA GLU A 102 -6.12 -5.48 2.96
C GLU A 102 -6.71 -6.89 2.92
N PHE A 103 -6.64 -7.59 1.78
CA PHE A 103 -7.08 -8.98 1.65
C PHE A 103 -6.35 -9.92 2.62
N PHE A 104 -5.02 -9.89 2.62
CA PHE A 104 -4.23 -10.72 3.52
C PHE A 104 -4.48 -10.37 5.00
N THR A 105 -4.61 -9.08 5.31
CA THR A 105 -4.87 -8.64 6.69
C THR A 105 -6.26 -9.09 7.18
N SER A 106 -7.30 -8.83 6.38
CA SER A 106 -8.69 -8.96 6.82
C SER A 106 -9.26 -10.36 6.57
N ILE A 107 -8.93 -11.00 5.44
CA ILE A 107 -9.47 -12.31 5.05
C ILE A 107 -8.56 -13.44 5.52
N VAL A 108 -7.27 -13.39 5.18
CA VAL A 108 -6.34 -14.50 5.47
C VAL A 108 -5.98 -14.54 6.95
N LEU A 109 -5.60 -13.39 7.53
CA LEU A 109 -5.17 -13.27 8.93
C LEU A 109 -6.32 -12.92 9.89
N LYS A 110 -7.54 -12.79 9.36
CA LYS A 110 -8.79 -12.54 10.12
C LYS A 110 -8.66 -11.35 11.07
N GLN A 111 -8.01 -10.26 10.63
CA GLN A 111 -7.92 -9.01 11.37
C GLN A 111 -8.89 -7.98 10.78
N PRO A 112 -10.18 -7.99 11.18
CA PRO A 112 -11.17 -7.06 10.64
C PRO A 112 -10.83 -5.60 10.98
N GLN A 113 -11.38 -4.67 10.20
CA GLN A 113 -11.27 -3.24 10.48
C GLN A 113 -11.74 -2.95 11.91
N ARG A 114 -11.02 -2.09 12.63
CA ARG A 114 -11.43 -1.74 14.00
C ARG A 114 -12.74 -0.97 13.94
N ALA A 115 -13.69 -1.35 14.80
CA ALA A 115 -14.84 -0.51 15.05
C ALA A 115 -14.33 0.85 15.56
N ALA A 116 -14.69 1.93 14.86
CA ALA A 116 -14.74 3.23 15.52
C ALA A 116 -15.67 3.05 16.73
N GLY A 117 -15.14 3.26 17.93
CA GLY A 117 -15.89 3.10 19.15
C GLY A 117 -17.09 4.03 19.12
N TYR A 118 -18.28 3.47 18.91
CA TYR A 118 -19.50 4.05 19.43
C TYR A 118 -19.87 3.19 20.64
N HIS A 119 -19.44 3.63 21.82
CA HIS A 119 -20.20 3.38 23.03
C HIS A 119 -21.56 4.03 22.81
N ALA A 120 -22.53 3.29 22.29
CA ALA A 120 -23.93 3.59 22.55
C ALA A 120 -24.24 2.94 23.91
N ALA A 121 -24.32 3.80 24.92
CA ALA A 121 -24.96 3.51 26.19
C ALA A 121 -26.44 3.15 26.00
#